data_AF-A0A2N5T3M9-F1
#
_entry.id   AF-A0A2N5T3M9-F1
#
_cell.length_a   1.000
_cell.length_b   1.000
_cell.length_c   1.000
_cell.angle_alpha   90.00
_cell.angle_beta   90.00
_cell.angle_gamma   90.00
#
_symmetry.space_group_name_H-M   'P 1'
#
loop_
_entity.id
_entity.type
_entity.pdbx_description
1 polymer ?
#
loop_
_entity_poly.entity_id
_entity_poly.type
_entity_poly.pdbx_seq_one_letter_code
_entity_poly.pdbx_strand_id
1 'polypeptide(L)'
;MIDHLVKLARKLCTGGPKEKAVLDLALVAFWGLARLGEITYLSRSGVPNPRREVHAADVAFKETLDGKIKGTITLRNAKTAKPGKPQKLLLQQVDNLLCPVGALRRRQEEARGPADSLFGYYETDGTRTNLTKSEQQCNSYAAHSGSVAKAQRI
;
A
#
# COMPACT_ATOMS: atom_id res chain seq x y z
N MET A 1 20.39 8.14 -5.06
CA MET A 1 19.01 7.64 -4.82
C MET A 1 18.76 7.32 -3.36
N ILE A 2 19.66 6.56 -2.69
CA ILE A 2 19.57 6.29 -1.24
C ILE A 2 19.55 7.59 -0.41
N ASP A 3 20.32 8.62 -0.78
CA ASP A 3 20.32 9.90 -0.04
C ASP A 3 18.95 10.59 -0.01
N HIS A 4 18.16 10.47 -1.09
CA HIS A 4 16.80 11.01 -1.11
C HIS A 4 15.90 10.21 -0.18
N LEU A 5 16.07 8.89 -0.10
CA LEU A 5 15.34 8.04 0.83
C LEU A 5 15.71 8.35 2.28
N VAL A 6 16.99 8.62 2.58
CA VAL A 6 17.45 9.07 3.90
C VAL A 6 16.84 10.42 4.27
N LYS A 7 16.86 11.40 3.36
CA LYS A 7 16.23 12.72 3.58
C LYS A 7 14.73 12.59 3.83
N LEU A 8 14.05 11.75 3.04
CA LEU A 8 12.64 11.46 3.22
C LEU A 8 12.37 10.81 4.58
N ALA A 9 13.15 9.80 4.95
CA ALA A 9 13.04 9.12 6.24
C ALA A 9 13.19 10.08 7.41
N ARG A 10 14.20 10.96 7.38
CA ARG A 10 14.41 11.99 8.41
C ARG A 10 13.23 12.95 8.54
N LYS A 11 12.57 13.29 7.43
CA LYS A 11 11.41 14.18 7.43
C LYS A 11 10.14 13.51 7.94
N LEU A 12 9.92 12.24 7.59
CA LEU A 12 8.66 11.56 7.85
C LEU A 12 8.65 10.73 9.14
N CYS A 13 9.80 10.29 9.66
CA CYS A 13 9.85 9.41 10.83
C CYS A 13 9.31 10.07 12.11
N THR A 14 9.41 11.40 12.22
CA THR A 14 8.90 12.21 13.33
C THR A 14 7.47 12.68 13.12
N GLY A 15 6.86 12.38 11.97
CA GLY A 15 5.50 12.78 11.63
C GLY A 15 4.42 11.92 12.28
N GLY A 16 3.17 12.19 11.89
CA GLY A 16 1.99 11.48 12.36
C GLY A 16 1.81 10.10 11.70
N PRO A 17 0.65 9.45 11.94
CA PRO A 17 0.34 8.14 11.37
C PRO A 17 0.47 8.10 9.83
N LYS A 18 -0.01 9.16 9.15
CA LYS A 18 0.08 9.31 7.71
C LYS A 18 1.53 9.35 7.21
N GLU A 19 2.36 10.23 7.78
CA GLU A 19 3.77 10.37 7.38
C GLU A 19 4.53 9.07 7.58
N LYS A 20 4.29 8.37 8.70
CA LYS A 20 4.90 7.06 8.98
C LYS A 20 4.44 5.99 7.98
N ALA A 21 3.16 5.97 7.62
CA ALA A 21 2.64 5.06 6.61
C ALA A 21 3.24 5.34 5.23
N VAL A 22 3.39 6.61 4.85
CA VAL A 22 4.03 7.03 3.59
C VAL A 22 5.51 6.65 3.56
N LEU A 23 6.22 6.81 4.69
CA LEU A 23 7.61 6.36 4.81
C LEU A 23 7.72 4.85 4.62
N ASP A 24 6.91 4.08 5.33
CA ASP A 24 6.94 2.61 5.24
C ASP A 24 6.59 2.13 3.82
N LEU A 25 5.62 2.77 3.16
CA LEU A 25 5.30 2.55 1.75
C LEU A 25 6.50 2.80 0.84
N ALA A 26 7.20 3.92 1.03
CA ALA A 26 8.36 4.27 0.20
C ALA A 26 9.51 3.28 0.39
N LEU A 27 9.80 2.85 1.63
CA LEU A 27 10.83 1.85 1.91
C LEU A 27 10.51 0.52 1.22
N VAL A 28 9.27 0.05 1.34
CA VAL A 28 8.84 -1.20 0.71
C VAL A 28 8.84 -1.10 -0.81
N ALA A 29 8.34 0.00 -1.38
CA ALA A 29 8.33 0.19 -2.83
C ALA A 29 9.75 0.19 -3.40
N PHE A 30 10.66 0.92 -2.74
CA PHE A 30 12.05 1.04 -3.14
C PHE A 30 12.79 -0.31 -3.11
N TRP A 31 12.78 -1.00 -1.97
CA TRP A 31 13.51 -2.26 -1.82
C TRP A 31 12.82 -3.45 -2.47
N GLY A 32 11.50 -3.41 -2.62
CA GLY A 32 10.70 -4.44 -3.27
C GLY A 32 10.62 -4.28 -4.78
N LEU A 33 11.20 -3.20 -5.34
CA LEU A 33 11.08 -2.81 -6.74
C LEU A 33 9.61 -2.72 -7.19
N ALA A 34 8.73 -2.32 -6.29
CA ALA A 34 7.31 -2.24 -6.55
C ALA A 34 6.96 -0.85 -7.08
N ARG A 35 6.07 -0.81 -8.07
CA ARG A 35 5.43 0.46 -8.43
C ARG A 35 4.50 0.84 -7.30
N LEU A 36 4.44 2.14 -6.95
CA LEU A 36 3.47 2.62 -5.95
C LEU A 36 2.06 2.16 -6.29
N GLY A 37 1.69 2.18 -7.58
CA GLY A 37 0.41 1.70 -8.08
C GLY A 37 0.13 0.20 -7.90
N GLU A 38 1.09 -0.63 -7.50
CA GLU A 38 0.86 -2.05 -7.22
C GLU A 38 0.49 -2.30 -5.75
N ILE A 39 0.83 -1.36 -4.86
CA ILE A 39 0.69 -1.51 -3.40
C ILE A 39 -0.05 -0.32 -2.74
N THR A 40 -0.74 0.49 -3.54
CA THR A 40 -1.63 1.58 -3.11
C THR A 40 -3.03 1.37 -3.67
N TYR A 41 -4.00 2.05 -3.05
CA TYR A 41 -5.42 1.73 -3.20
C TYR A 41 -6.15 2.69 -4.15
N LEU A 42 -7.30 2.23 -4.66
CA LEU A 42 -8.21 3.04 -5.49
C LEU A 42 -9.08 3.98 -4.66
N SER A 43 -9.50 3.53 -3.48
CA SER A 43 -10.34 4.30 -2.56
C SER A 43 -9.58 4.60 -1.27
N ARG A 44 -9.78 5.81 -0.73
CA ARG A 44 -9.23 6.22 0.57
C ARG A 44 -9.90 5.52 1.74
N SER A 45 -11.11 5.03 1.57
CA SER A 45 -11.87 4.36 2.63
C SER A 45 -12.45 3.05 2.14
N GLY A 46 -12.83 2.20 3.10
CA GLY A 46 -13.38 0.88 2.84
C GLY A 46 -12.33 -0.22 2.70
N VAL A 47 -12.81 -1.45 2.65
CA VAL A 47 -11.99 -2.66 2.55
C VAL A 47 -11.39 -2.76 1.14
N PRO A 48 -10.07 -2.96 1.02
CA PRO A 48 -9.45 -3.15 -0.29
C PRO A 48 -10.01 -4.36 -1.03
N ASN A 49 -10.06 -4.27 -2.36
CA ASN A 49 -10.56 -5.33 -3.22
C ASN A 49 -9.67 -6.59 -3.09
N PRO A 50 -10.22 -7.74 -2.62
CA PRO A 50 -9.45 -8.96 -2.36
C PRO A 50 -8.83 -9.60 -3.60
N ARG A 51 -9.20 -9.16 -4.82
CA ARG A 51 -8.63 -9.69 -6.05
C ARG A 51 -7.53 -8.81 -6.64
N ARG A 52 -7.42 -7.54 -6.24
CA ARG A 52 -6.58 -6.55 -6.95
C ARG A 52 -5.68 -5.72 -6.04
N GLU A 53 -6.02 -5.61 -4.76
CA GLU A 53 -5.34 -4.74 -3.82
C GLU A 53 -4.74 -5.57 -2.68
N VAL A 54 -3.70 -5.04 -2.06
CA VAL A 54 -2.90 -5.76 -1.06
C VAL A 54 -3.54 -5.64 0.32
N HIS A 55 -3.70 -6.78 0.99
CA HIS A 55 -4.17 -6.87 2.36
C HIS A 55 -3.01 -7.08 3.33
N ALA A 56 -3.24 -6.80 4.61
CA ALA A 56 -2.28 -7.12 5.67
C ALA A 56 -1.97 -8.63 5.72
N ALA A 57 -2.95 -9.48 5.40
CA ALA A 57 -2.78 -10.93 5.31
C ALA A 57 -1.91 -11.41 4.12
N ASP A 58 -1.63 -10.55 3.13
CA ASP A 58 -0.77 -10.92 2.00
C ASP A 58 0.74 -10.87 2.35
N VAL A 59 1.06 -10.48 3.59
CA VAL A 59 2.43 -10.38 4.09
C VAL A 59 2.84 -11.64 4.85
N ALA A 60 4.00 -12.18 4.50
CA ALA A 60 4.62 -13.30 5.18
C ALA A 60 6.09 -13.01 5.51
N PHE A 61 6.58 -13.58 6.61
CA PHE A 61 7.98 -13.51 7.01
C PHE A 61 8.58 -14.91 7.09
N LYS A 62 9.84 -15.02 6.69
CA LYS A 62 10.62 -16.26 6.80
C LYS A 62 12.05 -15.93 7.18
N GLU A 63 12.58 -16.65 8.16
CA GLU A 63 14.00 -16.62 8.49
C GLU A 63 14.81 -17.41 7.46
N THR A 64 15.96 -16.88 7.06
CA THR A 64 16.90 -17.49 6.14
C THR A 64 18.04 -18.18 6.88
N LEU A 65 18.80 -19.01 6.17
CA LEU A 65 19.91 -19.79 6.77
C LEU A 65 20.99 -18.91 7.41
N ASP A 66 21.13 -17.66 6.95
CA ASP A 66 22.02 -16.64 7.50
C ASP A 66 21.41 -15.84 8.67
N GLY A 67 20.30 -16.31 9.25
CA GLY A 67 19.64 -15.69 10.40
C GLY A 67 18.91 -14.38 10.09
N LYS A 68 18.80 -13.99 8.81
CA LYS A 68 18.09 -12.77 8.39
C LYS A 68 16.62 -13.06 8.14
N ILE A 69 15.78 -12.04 8.31
CA ILE A 69 14.37 -12.15 7.94
C ILE A 69 14.17 -11.69 6.50
N LYS A 70 13.42 -12.49 5.74
CA LYS A 70 12.83 -12.10 4.45
C LYS A 70 11.35 -11.84 4.63
N GLY A 71 10.91 -10.66 4.20
CA GLY A 71 9.49 -10.32 4.05
C GLY A 71 9.02 -10.61 2.63
N THR A 72 7.78 -11.07 2.48
CA THR A 72 7.15 -11.27 1.18
C THR A 72 5.79 -10.59 1.17
N ILE A 73 5.48 -9.89 0.08
CA ILE A 73 4.12 -9.41 -0.22
C ILE A 73 3.62 -10.15 -1.44
N THR A 74 2.45 -10.78 -1.31
CA THR A 74 1.81 -11.48 -2.43
C THR A 74 0.91 -10.51 -3.20
N LEU A 75 1.27 -10.22 -4.45
CA LEU A 75 0.46 -9.41 -5.36
C LEU A 75 -0.45 -10.30 -6.20
N ARG A 76 -1.75 -10.07 -6.09
CA ARG A 76 -2.79 -10.79 -6.83
C ARG A 76 -2.99 -10.12 -8.19
N ASN A 77 -3.08 -10.92 -9.26
CA ASN A 77 -3.35 -10.43 -10.63
C ASN A 77 -2.36 -9.38 -11.18
N ALA A 78 -1.07 -9.48 -10.86
CA ALA A 78 -0.06 -8.63 -11.48
C ALA A 78 0.03 -8.92 -12.99
N LYS A 79 -0.06 -7.87 -13.82
CA LYS A 79 -0.07 -7.96 -15.30
C LYS A 79 1.13 -8.68 -15.91
N THR A 80 2.23 -8.80 -15.15
CA THR A 80 3.51 -9.35 -15.59
C THR A 80 3.76 -10.78 -15.11
N ALA A 81 2.86 -11.38 -14.34
CA ALA A 81 3.00 -12.77 -13.93
C ALA A 81 2.44 -13.72 -15.00
N LYS A 82 3.00 -14.93 -15.10
CA LYS A 82 2.40 -16.00 -15.91
C LYS A 82 0.92 -16.15 -15.53
N PRO A 83 0.00 -16.38 -16.48
CA PRO A 83 -1.41 -16.58 -16.17
C PRO A 83 -1.59 -17.56 -15.01
N GLY A 84 -2.28 -17.12 -13.96
CA GLY A 84 -2.57 -17.94 -12.77
C GLY A 84 -1.50 -17.98 -11.67
N LYS A 85 -0.35 -17.31 -11.78
CA LYS A 85 0.63 -17.21 -10.69
C LYS A 85 0.65 -15.82 -10.05
N PRO A 86 0.50 -15.66 -8.73
CA PRO A 86 0.68 -14.37 -8.07
C PRO A 86 2.14 -13.93 -8.14
N GLN A 87 2.37 -12.61 -8.29
CA GLN A 87 3.70 -12.03 -8.19
C GLN A 87 4.06 -11.85 -6.71
N LYS A 88 5.34 -12.02 -6.35
CA LYS A 88 5.82 -11.81 -4.99
C LYS A 88 6.84 -10.68 -4.97
N LEU A 89 6.64 -9.70 -4.09
CA LEU A 89 7.67 -8.74 -3.73
C LEU A 89 8.50 -9.34 -2.61
N LEU A 90 9.80 -9.47 -2.82
CA LEU A 90 10.73 -10.04 -1.84
C LEU A 90 11.54 -8.90 -1.23
N LEU A 91 11.56 -8.85 0.10
CA LEU A 91 12.22 -7.80 0.87
C LEU A 91 13.21 -8.47 1.81
N GLN A 92 14.45 -7.97 1.82
CA GLN A 92 15.48 -8.48 2.70
C GLN A 92 15.68 -7.51 3.87
N GLN A 93 15.84 -8.06 5.07
CA GLN A 93 16.20 -7.26 6.22
C GLN A 93 17.56 -6.59 6.01
N VAL A 94 17.62 -5.30 6.39
CA VAL A 94 18.86 -4.55 6.52
C VAL A 94 18.91 -3.93 7.91
N ASP A 95 20.11 -3.77 8.45
CA ASP A 95 20.31 -3.40 9.86
C ASP A 95 20.45 -1.88 10.02
N ASN A 96 19.41 -1.15 9.62
CA ASN A 96 19.33 0.31 9.77
C ASN A 96 17.88 0.83 9.75
N LEU A 97 17.70 2.14 9.89
CA LEU A 97 16.40 2.81 9.91
C LEU A 97 15.58 2.62 8.62
N LEU A 98 16.22 2.32 7.48
CA LEU A 98 15.57 2.13 6.18
C LEU A 98 15.13 0.68 5.94
N CYS A 99 15.09 -0.15 7.00
CA CYS A 99 14.76 -1.56 6.89
C CYS A 99 13.35 -1.79 6.31
N PRO A 100 13.22 -2.42 5.13
CA PRO A 100 11.92 -2.65 4.51
C PRO A 100 11.12 -3.76 5.23
N VAL A 101 11.80 -4.73 5.84
CA VAL A 101 11.15 -5.77 6.66
C VAL A 101 10.60 -5.16 7.95
N GLY A 102 11.35 -4.23 8.57
CA GLY A 102 10.85 -3.46 9.70
C GLY A 102 9.65 -2.59 9.34
N ALA A 103 9.67 -1.94 8.18
CA ALA A 103 8.53 -1.19 7.65
C ALA A 103 7.30 -2.08 7.44
N LEU A 104 7.49 -3.27 6.85
CA LEU A 104 6.42 -4.25 6.67
C LEU A 104 5.78 -4.69 7.98
N ARG A 105 6.59 -5.02 9.00
CA ARG A 105 6.07 -5.43 10.32
C ARG A 105 5.24 -4.33 10.95
N ARG A 106 5.74 -3.10 10.97
CA ARG A 106 5.01 -1.94 11.49
C ARG A 106 3.65 -1.78 10.80
N ARG A 107 3.59 -1.94 9.48
CA ARG A 107 2.34 -1.85 8.72
C ARG A 107 1.39 -3.00 8.99
N GLN A 108 1.90 -4.23 9.11
CA GLN A 108 1.08 -5.40 9.42
C GLN A 108 0.52 -5.34 10.85
N GLU A 109 1.30 -4.85 11.82
CA GLU A 109 0.87 -4.65 13.21
C GLU A 109 -0.13 -3.48 13.35
N GLU A 110 0.06 -2.41 12.56
CA GLU A 110 -0.86 -1.28 12.53
C GLU A 110 -2.21 -1.66 11.93
N ALA A 111 -2.22 -2.52 10.91
CA ALA A 111 -3.43 -3.15 10.39
C ALA A 111 -4.05 -4.04 11.48
N ARG A 112 -5.23 -3.67 11.96
CA ARG A 112 -5.92 -4.37 13.06
C ARG A 112 -6.62 -5.63 12.59
N GLY A 113 -6.91 -5.72 11.29
CA GLY A 113 -7.55 -6.85 10.66
C GLY A 113 -6.76 -7.43 9.48
N PRO A 114 -6.89 -8.73 9.20
CA PRO A 114 -6.22 -9.38 8.07
C PRO A 114 -6.67 -8.82 6.71
N ALA A 115 -7.90 -8.29 6.63
CA ALA A 115 -8.49 -7.67 5.45
C ALA A 115 -8.31 -6.14 5.41
N ASP A 116 -7.56 -5.57 6.33
CA ASP A 116 -7.20 -4.16 6.25
C ASP A 116 -6.19 -3.93 5.12
N SER A 117 -6.16 -2.70 4.60
CA SER A 117 -5.06 -2.23 3.75
C SER A 117 -3.72 -2.43 4.46
N LEU A 118 -2.74 -3.06 3.81
CA LEU A 118 -1.37 -3.06 4.31
C LEU A 118 -0.83 -1.63 4.45
N PHE A 119 -1.04 -0.77 3.45
CA PHE A 119 -0.60 0.62 3.49
C PHE A 119 -1.76 1.57 3.78
N GLY A 120 -2.12 1.66 5.05
CA GLY A 120 -3.07 2.64 5.57
C GLY A 120 -2.59 3.23 6.89
N TYR A 121 -3.42 4.09 7.45
CA TYR A 121 -3.25 4.64 8.77
C TYR A 121 -4.61 4.94 9.41
N TYR A 122 -4.66 4.89 10.74
CA TYR A 122 -5.80 5.40 11.50
C TYR A 122 -5.71 6.92 11.71
N GLU A 123 -6.81 7.61 11.42
CA GLU A 123 -7.05 9.00 11.80
C GLU A 123 -7.31 9.11 13.31
N THR A 124 -7.35 10.33 13.85
CA THR A 124 -7.55 10.57 15.29
C THR A 124 -8.93 10.11 15.80
N ASP A 125 -9.92 10.04 14.92
CA ASP A 125 -11.27 9.54 15.21
C ASP A 125 -11.37 7.99 15.16
N GLY A 126 -10.27 7.31 14.84
CA GLY A 126 -10.21 5.85 14.70
C GLY A 126 -10.66 5.35 13.32
N THR A 127 -10.95 6.23 12.36
CA THR A 127 -11.26 5.86 10.97
C THR A 127 -9.99 5.40 10.26
N ARG A 128 -10.07 4.31 9.49
CA ARG A 128 -8.95 3.84 8.66
C ARG A 128 -8.94 4.55 7.32
N THR A 129 -7.80 5.15 6.97
CA THR A 129 -7.52 5.76 5.68
C THR A 129 -6.48 4.95 4.91
N ASN A 130 -6.83 4.54 3.70
CA ASN A 130 -5.95 3.85 2.77
C ASN A 130 -5.05 4.86 2.02
N LEU A 131 -3.78 4.53 1.81
CA LEU A 131 -2.90 5.33 0.95
C LEU A 131 -3.24 5.09 -0.53
N THR A 132 -3.80 6.09 -1.19
CA THR A 132 -4.24 5.95 -2.58
C THR A 132 -3.16 6.31 -3.59
N LYS A 133 -3.29 5.76 -4.80
CA LYS A 133 -2.71 6.36 -6.00
C LYS A 133 -3.29 7.78 -6.07
N SER A 134 -2.45 8.80 -6.22
CA SER A 134 -2.82 10.23 -6.30
C SER A 134 -4.27 10.50 -6.73
N GLU A 135 -4.93 11.46 -6.06
CA GLU A 135 -6.32 11.97 -6.18
C GLU A 135 -6.97 12.11 -7.59
N GLN A 136 -6.25 11.91 -8.68
CA GLN A 136 -6.72 12.16 -10.05
C GLN A 136 -7.45 10.99 -10.73
N GLN A 137 -8.09 10.09 -9.99
CA GLN A 137 -8.87 9.00 -10.61
C GLN A 137 -10.23 8.71 -9.96
N CYS A 138 -10.80 9.68 -9.22
CA CYS A 138 -12.21 9.63 -8.78
C CYS A 138 -13.15 10.59 -9.54
N ASN A 139 -12.67 11.45 -10.44
CA ASN A 139 -13.56 12.37 -11.19
C ASN A 139 -14.09 11.84 -12.54
N SER A 140 -13.68 10.66 -13.02
CA SER A 140 -14.12 10.16 -14.34
C SER A 140 -15.22 9.10 -14.31
N TYR A 141 -15.67 8.63 -13.14
CA TYR A 141 -16.72 7.61 -13.05
C TYR A 141 -18.05 8.10 -12.45
N ALA A 142 -18.13 9.34 -11.95
CA ALA A 142 -19.38 9.92 -11.43
C ALA A 142 -20.20 10.67 -12.50
N ALA A 143 -19.71 10.81 -13.73
CA ALA A 143 -20.33 11.64 -14.77
C ALA A 143 -21.14 10.88 -15.84
N HIS A 144 -21.58 9.63 -15.59
CA HIS A 144 -22.38 8.86 -16.57
C HIS A 144 -23.71 8.29 -16.05
N SER A 145 -24.20 8.77 -14.91
CA SER A 145 -25.55 8.47 -14.44
C SER A 145 -26.31 9.77 -14.14
N GLY A 146 -26.67 10.49 -15.19
CA GLY A 146 -27.54 11.66 -15.06
C GLY A 146 -27.64 12.50 -16.33
N SER A 147 -28.44 12.07 -17.31
CA SER A 147 -29.24 12.99 -18.14
C SER A 147 -30.20 12.23 -19.05
N VAL A 148 -31.46 12.07 -18.63
CA VAL A 148 -32.61 12.21 -19.53
C VAL A 148 -33.72 12.94 -18.77
N ALA A 149 -33.55 14.25 -18.63
CA ALA A 149 -34.67 15.17 -18.47
C ALA A 149 -34.83 15.88 -19.81
N LYS A 150 -35.85 15.49 -20.59
CA LYS A 150 -36.38 16.33 -21.67
C LYS A 150 -37.78 16.76 -21.26
N ALA A 151 -37.89 18.01 -20.86
CA ALA A 151 -39.13 18.77 -20.88
C ALA A 151 -39.44 19.16 -22.33
N GLN A 152 -40.72 19.11 -22.74
CA GLN A 152 -41.46 20.31 -23.15
C GLN A 152 -42.91 20.00 -23.55
N ARG A 153 -43.77 20.90 -23.05
CA ARG A 153 -45.17 21.19 -23.40
C ARG A 153 -45.40 21.27 -24.92
N ILE A 154 -46.54 20.75 -25.40
CA ILE A 154 -47.72 21.55 -25.84
C ILE A 154 -48.96 20.78 -25.38
#